data_AF-A0A2H3CU80-F1
#
_entry.id   AF-A0A2H3CU80-F1
#
_cell.length_a   1.000
_cell.length_b   1.000
_cell.length_c   1.000
_cell.angle_alpha   90.00
_cell.angle_beta   90.00
_cell.angle_gamma   90.00
#
_symmetry.space_group_name_H-M   'P 1'
#
loop_
_entity.id
_entity.type
_entity.pdbx_description
1 polymer ?
#
loop_
_entity_poly.entity_id
_entity_poly.type
_entity_poly.pdbx_seq_one_letter_code
_entity_poly.pdbx_strand_id
1 'polypeptide(L)'
;MHRTRKSLAVLDGRYNAAKDQQTIAPPIELFHPVFAQFCAKLADTEMVIPEDIIRDTASLMHSSSVIHISKQPRTQESHTLLSKILKQSFLHPTDLYHPSADIALGGNTAVDETAAVVIAEEMSELGAGGSEPSVQGFFSSIKFWVDATHQKIREGCCCPSFIVGLAGPWLIIAGAVFTSKVIVQRPTDYLWLGNSHANDDDHILRIAHILYSLQGQKVVVKFVQRYGEEAHRLLAELQLAPALLYAGGCGVASQMIVMEYIQGIKKAIKTGLDTLHNEDLVYGDPRRQNIMVTDEENRIRFIDFDWAGKIGEVRYPFHLASCICEISGALEYDLILKEHDMKMLDAL
;
A
#
# COMPACT_ATOMS: atom_id res chain seq x y z
N MET A 1 -13.22 34.98 -16.76
CA MET A 1 -12.36 34.56 -15.64
C MET A 1 -11.22 33.69 -16.19
N HIS A 2 -10.03 34.27 -16.35
CA HIS A 2 -8.83 33.49 -16.67
C HIS A 2 -8.46 32.63 -15.46
N ARG A 3 -8.72 31.32 -15.53
CA ARG A 3 -8.02 30.36 -14.67
C ARG A 3 -6.56 30.40 -15.06
N THR A 4 -5.74 31.11 -14.27
CA THR A 4 -4.29 30.99 -14.33
C THR A 4 -3.96 29.53 -14.04
N ARG A 5 -3.73 28.72 -15.07
CA ARG A 5 -3.17 27.36 -14.93
C ARG A 5 -1.80 27.55 -14.28
N LYS A 6 -1.73 27.45 -12.94
CA LYS A 6 -0.44 27.23 -12.28
C LYS A 6 0.05 25.89 -12.81
N SER A 7 1.07 25.91 -13.67
CA SER A 7 1.74 24.69 -14.11
C SER A 7 2.29 23.99 -12.87
N LEU A 8 1.89 22.74 -12.63
CA LEU A 8 2.52 21.91 -11.61
C LEU A 8 4.01 21.79 -11.98
N ALA A 9 4.90 22.32 -11.16
CA ALA A 9 6.33 22.20 -11.41
C ALA A 9 6.82 20.84 -10.91
N VAL A 10 7.63 20.18 -11.72
CA VAL A 10 8.25 18.88 -11.42
C VAL A 10 9.69 19.12 -11.00
N LEU A 11 10.09 18.52 -9.89
CA LEU A 11 11.45 18.57 -9.37
C LEU A 11 12.09 17.19 -9.51
N ASP A 12 12.79 16.98 -10.62
CA ASP A 12 13.46 15.71 -10.93
C ASP A 12 14.95 15.89 -11.29
N GLY A 13 15.50 17.07 -11.00
CA GLY A 13 16.88 17.45 -11.31
C GLY A 13 17.14 17.88 -12.75
N ARG A 14 16.20 17.69 -13.70
CA ARG A 14 16.35 18.16 -15.09
C ARG A 14 15.84 19.60 -15.21
N TYR A 15 16.61 20.48 -15.84
CA TYR A 15 16.26 21.90 -15.95
C TYR A 15 16.13 22.36 -17.40
N ASN A 16 15.32 23.40 -17.62
CA ASN A 16 15.20 24.04 -18.92
C ASN A 16 16.34 25.04 -19.08
N ALA A 17 17.24 24.79 -20.04
CA ALA A 17 18.39 25.65 -20.34
C ALA A 17 18.01 27.11 -20.63
N ALA A 18 16.80 27.37 -21.13
CA ALA A 18 16.32 28.72 -21.44
C ALA A 18 15.71 29.46 -20.24
N LYS A 19 15.44 28.78 -19.12
CA LYS A 19 14.71 29.35 -17.97
C LYS A 19 15.50 29.31 -16.65
N ASP A 20 16.71 28.74 -16.65
CA ASP A 20 17.62 28.56 -15.51
C ASP A 20 16.89 28.30 -14.17
N GLN A 21 15.91 27.39 -14.22
CA GLN A 21 15.06 27.09 -13.08
C GLN A 21 15.59 25.85 -12.37
N GLN A 22 16.03 26.01 -11.13
CA GLN A 22 16.49 24.88 -10.30
C GLN A 22 15.34 23.91 -10.03
N THR A 23 15.54 22.64 -10.42
CA THR A 23 14.60 21.53 -10.22
C THR A 23 15.15 20.44 -9.29
N ILE A 24 16.26 20.73 -8.62
CA ILE A 24 16.83 19.87 -7.57
C ILE A 24 15.98 20.00 -6.31
N ALA A 25 15.58 18.86 -5.73
CA ALA A 25 14.79 18.78 -4.51
C ALA A 25 15.56 18.06 -3.39
N PRO A 26 15.15 18.23 -2.12
CA PRO A 26 15.63 17.37 -1.03
C PRO A 26 15.33 15.88 -1.30
N PRO A 27 16.07 14.95 -0.68
CA PRO A 27 15.84 13.50 -0.81
C PRO A 27 14.38 13.10 -0.48
N ILE A 28 13.78 12.23 -1.28
CA ILE A 28 12.39 11.77 -1.09
C ILE A 28 12.20 11.01 0.24
N GLU A 29 13.27 10.44 0.77
CA GLU A 29 13.38 9.78 2.07
C GLU A 29 13.01 10.70 3.24
N LEU A 30 13.19 12.02 3.09
CA LEU A 30 12.81 12.99 4.12
C LEU A 30 11.29 13.19 4.20
N PHE A 31 10.55 12.82 3.14
CA PHE A 31 9.11 13.02 3.05
C PHE A 31 8.32 11.78 3.43
N HIS A 32 8.86 10.58 3.17
CA HIS A 32 8.21 9.34 3.56
C HIS A 32 9.23 8.22 3.83
N PRO A 33 9.11 7.49 4.97
CA PRO A 33 10.09 6.48 5.37
C PRO A 33 10.16 5.28 4.41
N VAL A 34 9.13 5.04 3.60
CA VAL A 34 9.12 3.90 2.65
C VAL A 34 10.30 3.95 1.67
N PHE A 35 10.76 5.14 1.29
CA PHE A 35 11.91 5.28 0.39
C PHE A 35 13.22 4.97 1.09
N ALA A 36 13.38 5.42 2.34
CA ALA A 36 14.55 5.08 3.15
C ALA A 36 14.61 3.57 3.44
N GLN A 37 13.47 2.96 3.74
CA GLN A 37 13.34 1.52 3.94
C GLN A 37 13.70 0.74 2.67
N PHE A 38 13.24 1.20 1.50
CA PHE A 38 13.62 0.62 0.21
C PHE A 38 15.13 0.70 -0.02
N CYS A 39 15.72 1.89 0.13
CA CYS A 39 17.17 2.09 -0.01
C CYS A 39 17.99 1.25 0.99
N ALA A 40 17.51 1.10 2.23
CA ALA A 40 18.15 0.26 3.23
C ALA A 40 18.10 -1.23 2.84
N LYS A 41 16.95 -1.73 2.37
CA LYS A 41 16.83 -3.10 1.87
C LYS A 41 17.71 -3.36 0.65
N LEU A 42 17.84 -2.39 -0.25
CA LEU A 42 18.77 -2.49 -1.38
C LEU A 42 20.23 -2.63 -0.96
N ALA A 43 20.62 -2.00 0.14
CA ALA A 43 21.98 -2.05 0.67
C ALA A 43 22.25 -3.29 1.54
N ASP A 44 21.22 -4.03 1.93
CA ASP A 44 21.32 -5.20 2.80
C ASP A 44 21.74 -6.44 2.00
N THR A 45 23.04 -6.75 2.02
CA THR A 45 23.61 -7.92 1.33
C THR A 45 23.29 -9.25 2.01
N GLU A 46 22.82 -9.22 3.26
CA GLU A 46 22.49 -10.42 4.04
C GLU A 46 21.00 -10.78 3.93
N MET A 47 20.21 -9.98 3.19
CA MET A 47 18.78 -10.23 3.03
C MET A 47 18.54 -11.57 2.30
N VAL A 48 17.89 -12.49 3.00
CA VAL A 48 17.51 -13.79 2.44
C VAL A 48 16.26 -13.62 1.56
N ILE A 49 16.43 -13.85 0.26
CA ILE A 49 15.34 -13.76 -0.71
C ILE A 49 14.63 -15.13 -0.80
N PRO A 50 13.29 -15.18 -0.68
CA PRO A 50 12.54 -16.42 -0.87
C PRO A 50 12.76 -17.06 -2.25
N GLU A 51 12.86 -18.39 -2.29
CA GLU A 51 13.12 -19.13 -3.55
C GLU A 51 12.05 -18.92 -4.63
N ASP A 52 10.79 -18.75 -4.22
CA ASP A 52 9.68 -18.46 -5.14
C ASP A 52 9.88 -17.11 -5.85
N ILE A 53 10.31 -16.09 -5.11
CA ILE A 53 10.64 -14.77 -5.66
C ILE A 53 11.82 -14.84 -6.64
N ILE A 54 12.84 -15.64 -6.34
CA ILE A 54 13.99 -15.85 -7.24
C ILE A 54 13.51 -16.50 -8.55
N ARG A 55 12.68 -17.55 -8.48
CA ARG A 55 12.14 -18.25 -9.67
C ARG A 55 11.22 -17.37 -10.50
N ASP A 56 10.35 -16.60 -9.86
CA ASP A 56 9.46 -15.66 -10.55
C ASP A 56 10.26 -14.52 -11.21
N THR A 57 11.33 -14.06 -10.55
CA THR A 57 12.26 -13.06 -11.12
C THR A 57 12.99 -13.61 -12.36
N ALA A 58 13.52 -14.84 -12.28
CA ALA A 58 14.14 -15.48 -13.44
C ALA A 58 13.15 -15.62 -14.62
N SER A 59 11.89 -15.92 -14.32
CA SER A 59 10.82 -15.99 -15.32
C SER A 59 10.54 -14.62 -15.95
N LEU A 60 10.51 -13.54 -15.15
CA LEU A 60 10.34 -12.17 -15.64
C LEU A 60 11.51 -11.74 -16.53
N MET A 61 12.75 -12.07 -16.14
CA MET A 61 13.94 -11.78 -16.94
C MET A 61 13.92 -12.54 -18.26
N HIS A 62 13.51 -13.81 -18.23
CA HIS A 62 13.35 -14.62 -19.44
C HIS A 62 12.31 -14.03 -20.40
N SER A 63 11.11 -13.69 -19.90
CA SER A 63 10.05 -13.12 -20.74
C SER A 63 10.45 -11.75 -21.30
N SER A 64 11.13 -10.92 -20.50
CA SER A 64 11.62 -9.60 -20.92
C SER A 64 12.73 -9.67 -21.98
N SER A 65 13.44 -10.79 -22.08
CA SER A 65 14.51 -11.02 -23.07
C SER A 65 13.98 -11.30 -24.48
N VAL A 66 12.71 -11.68 -24.64
CA VAL A 66 12.14 -12.05 -25.93
C VAL A 66 11.85 -10.80 -26.76
N ILE A 67 12.39 -10.74 -27.99
CA ILE A 67 12.09 -9.69 -28.97
C ILE A 67 10.86 -10.12 -29.77
N HIS A 68 9.72 -9.47 -29.55
CA HIS A 68 8.51 -9.71 -30.33
C HIS A 68 8.47 -8.84 -31.59
N ILE A 69 8.24 -9.47 -32.75
CA ILE A 69 8.12 -8.78 -34.05
C ILE A 69 6.77 -8.08 -34.18
N SER A 70 5.75 -8.53 -33.43
CA SER A 70 4.42 -7.91 -33.40
C SER A 70 4.35 -6.83 -32.31
N LYS A 71 3.64 -5.74 -32.61
CA LYS A 71 3.34 -4.63 -31.68
C LYS A 71 2.39 -5.03 -30.54
N GLN A 72 2.19 -6.32 -30.27
CA GLN A 72 1.35 -6.70 -29.13
C GLN A 72 2.13 -6.39 -27.85
N PRO A 73 1.54 -5.64 -26.91
CA PRO A 73 2.24 -5.29 -25.69
C PRO A 73 2.61 -6.57 -24.93
N ARG A 74 3.82 -6.59 -24.32
CA ARG A 74 4.29 -7.64 -23.40
C ARG A 74 3.46 -7.70 -22.09
N THR A 75 2.35 -6.97 -22.03
CA THR A 75 1.69 -6.54 -20.80
C THR A 75 1.18 -7.68 -19.94
N GLN A 76 0.53 -8.71 -20.48
CA GLN A 76 -0.15 -9.67 -19.61
C GLN A 76 0.82 -10.56 -18.79
N GLU A 77 1.92 -11.04 -19.39
CA GLU A 77 2.85 -11.95 -18.73
C GLU A 77 3.78 -11.20 -17.76
N SER A 78 4.42 -10.12 -18.21
CA SER A 78 5.24 -9.24 -17.37
C SER A 78 4.46 -8.75 -16.16
N HIS A 79 3.22 -8.31 -16.37
CA HIS A 79 2.34 -7.86 -15.29
C HIS A 79 2.00 -8.98 -14.30
N THR A 80 1.71 -10.19 -14.79
CA THR A 80 1.40 -11.33 -13.91
C THR A 80 2.60 -11.67 -13.04
N LEU A 81 3.80 -11.66 -13.60
CA LEU A 81 5.04 -11.93 -12.87
C LEU A 81 5.37 -10.80 -11.89
N LEU A 82 5.28 -9.54 -12.29
CA LEU A 82 5.45 -8.38 -11.40
C LEU A 82 4.46 -8.39 -10.25
N SER A 83 3.18 -8.72 -10.51
CA SER A 83 2.15 -8.83 -9.47
C SER A 83 2.50 -9.91 -8.43
N LYS A 84 3.00 -11.07 -8.88
CA LYS A 84 3.45 -12.15 -7.99
C LYS A 84 4.66 -11.74 -7.17
N ILE A 85 5.69 -11.20 -7.81
CA ILE A 85 6.94 -10.79 -7.15
C ILE A 85 6.66 -9.71 -6.11
N LEU A 86 5.88 -8.68 -6.46
CA LEU A 86 5.57 -7.57 -5.56
C LEU A 86 4.47 -7.90 -4.53
N LYS A 87 3.79 -9.05 -4.69
CA LYS A 87 2.57 -9.42 -3.91
C LYS A 87 1.54 -8.29 -3.89
N GLN A 88 1.36 -7.64 -5.04
CA GLN A 88 0.41 -6.55 -5.25
C GLN A 88 -0.56 -6.90 -6.38
N SER A 89 -1.80 -6.48 -6.22
CA SER A 89 -2.79 -6.52 -7.30
C SER A 89 -2.77 -5.18 -8.02
N PHE A 90 -2.52 -5.22 -9.31
CA PHE A 90 -2.55 -4.07 -10.18
C PHE A 90 -3.90 -4.00 -10.89
N LEU A 91 -4.47 -2.79 -10.99
CA LEU A 91 -5.65 -2.51 -11.79
C LEU A 91 -5.23 -1.97 -13.16
N HIS A 92 -5.90 -2.44 -14.21
CA HIS A 92 -5.57 -2.04 -15.57
C HIS A 92 -6.12 -0.65 -15.92
N PRO A 93 -5.47 0.06 -16.86
CA PRO A 93 -5.95 1.28 -17.50
C PRO A 93 -7.44 1.29 -17.87
N THR A 94 -7.98 0.15 -18.32
CA THR A 94 -9.38 0.02 -18.73
C THR A 94 -10.37 0.02 -17.56
N ASP A 95 -9.91 -0.37 -16.38
CA ASP A 95 -10.72 -0.50 -15.17
C ASP A 95 -10.76 0.80 -14.37
N LEU A 96 -9.91 1.74 -14.73
CA LEU A 96 -9.79 3.05 -14.11
C LEU A 96 -10.16 4.11 -15.14
N TYR A 97 -10.98 5.09 -14.77
CA TYR A 97 -11.52 6.09 -15.72
C TYR A 97 -10.45 6.91 -16.46
N HIS A 98 -9.17 6.85 -16.05
CA HIS A 98 -8.13 7.64 -16.68
C HIS A 98 -6.62 7.29 -16.61
N PRO A 99 -6.09 6.12 -16.22
CA PRO A 99 -4.64 5.88 -16.30
C PRO A 99 -4.24 5.17 -17.59
N SER A 100 -3.06 5.51 -18.12
CA SER A 100 -2.36 4.74 -19.15
C SER A 100 -1.42 3.67 -18.57
N ALA A 101 -1.37 3.60 -17.24
CA ALA A 101 -0.49 2.75 -16.43
C ALA A 101 -1.29 1.72 -15.64
N ASP A 102 -0.63 0.63 -15.31
CA ASP A 102 -1.12 -0.31 -14.30
C ASP A 102 -0.83 0.24 -12.90
N ILE A 103 -1.82 0.22 -12.01
CA ILE A 103 -1.69 0.85 -10.70
C ILE A 103 -2.01 -0.17 -9.60
N ALA A 104 -1.05 -0.41 -8.71
CA ALA A 104 -1.29 -1.12 -7.46
C ALA A 104 -1.84 -0.15 -6.41
N LEU A 105 -3.02 -0.49 -5.89
CA LEU A 105 -3.73 0.33 -4.91
C LEU A 105 -3.57 -0.20 -3.48
N GLY A 106 -3.28 0.71 -2.55
CA GLY A 106 -3.43 0.50 -1.12
C GLY A 106 -4.75 1.10 -0.65
N GLY A 107 -5.65 0.28 -0.10
CA GLY A 107 -6.90 0.78 0.47
C GLY A 107 -6.66 1.52 1.79
N ASN A 108 -7.28 2.70 1.95
CA ASN A 108 -7.34 3.39 3.23
C ASN A 108 -8.78 3.36 3.75
N THR A 109 -9.03 2.43 4.68
CA THR A 109 -10.37 2.20 5.25
C THR A 109 -10.90 3.38 6.06
N ALA A 110 -10.03 4.28 6.54
CA ALA A 110 -10.46 5.43 7.33
C ALA A 110 -11.10 6.55 6.50
N VAL A 111 -10.76 6.64 5.21
CA VAL A 111 -11.27 7.71 4.31
C VAL A 111 -12.08 7.18 3.13
N ASP A 112 -12.21 5.85 3.02
CA ASP A 112 -12.87 5.14 1.93
C ASP A 112 -12.34 5.56 0.55
N GLU A 113 -11.01 5.72 0.47
CA GLU A 113 -10.30 6.06 -0.76
C GLU A 113 -9.12 5.08 -0.97
N THR A 114 -8.66 5.00 -2.21
CA THR A 114 -7.51 4.17 -2.59
C THR A 114 -6.30 5.03 -2.90
N ALA A 115 -5.13 4.55 -2.48
CA ALA A 115 -3.85 5.19 -2.71
C ALA A 115 -3.07 4.44 -3.79
N ALA A 116 -2.50 5.14 -4.78
CA ALA A 116 -1.54 4.53 -5.70
C ALA A 116 -0.20 4.31 -4.99
N VAL A 117 0.13 3.06 -4.68
CA VAL A 117 1.39 2.70 -3.98
C VAL A 117 2.49 2.36 -4.98
N VAL A 118 2.15 1.64 -6.05
CA VAL A 118 3.06 1.33 -7.16
C VAL A 118 2.35 1.64 -8.47
N ILE A 119 3.05 2.30 -9.39
CA ILE A 119 2.57 2.63 -10.72
C ILE A 119 3.53 1.98 -11.71
N ALA A 120 3.05 0.99 -12.45
CA ALA A 120 3.82 0.29 -13.46
C ALA A 120 3.48 0.83 -14.85
N GLU A 121 4.51 1.26 -15.58
CA GLU A 121 4.37 1.71 -16.95
C GLU A 121 5.24 0.80 -17.85
N GLU A 122 4.59 0.09 -18.76
CA GLU A 122 5.26 -0.85 -19.66
C GLU A 122 5.25 -0.35 -21.10
N MET A 123 6.41 -0.46 -21.75
CA MET A 123 6.61 -0.13 -23.16
C MET A 123 7.26 -1.31 -23.89
N SER A 124 7.08 -1.35 -25.21
CA SER A 124 7.66 -2.42 -26.01
C SER A 124 9.19 -2.40 -25.99
N GLU A 125 9.82 -1.24 -26.04
CA GLU A 125 11.29 -1.10 -25.97
C GLU A 125 11.64 0.29 -25.45
N LEU A 126 12.87 0.48 -24.97
CA LEU A 126 13.33 1.78 -24.52
C LEU A 126 13.32 2.78 -25.69
N GLY A 127 12.62 3.91 -25.52
CA GLY A 127 12.42 4.93 -26.56
C GLY A 127 11.21 4.69 -27.47
N ALA A 128 10.49 3.57 -27.32
CA ALA A 128 9.20 3.38 -27.98
C ALA A 128 8.16 4.38 -27.42
N GLY A 129 7.31 4.94 -28.28
CA GLY A 129 6.24 5.85 -27.83
C GLY A 129 6.68 7.29 -27.53
N GLY A 130 7.96 7.64 -27.74
CA GLY A 130 8.44 9.03 -27.64
C GLY A 130 8.59 9.57 -26.22
N SER A 131 8.38 8.73 -25.21
CA SER A 131 8.72 8.99 -23.82
C SER A 131 9.43 7.77 -23.23
N GLU A 132 10.19 8.01 -22.18
CA GLU A 132 10.79 6.99 -21.37
C GLU A 132 9.78 6.54 -20.28
N PRO A 133 9.74 5.25 -19.89
CA PRO A 133 8.69 4.70 -19.01
C PRO A 133 8.66 5.31 -17.59
N SER A 134 9.78 5.66 -16.97
CA SER A 134 9.81 6.35 -15.67
C SER A 134 9.18 7.74 -15.74
N VAL A 135 9.42 8.49 -16.83
CA VAL A 135 8.79 9.79 -17.07
C VAL A 135 7.31 9.65 -17.32
N GLN A 136 6.91 8.63 -18.10
CA GLN A 136 5.50 8.41 -18.40
C GLN A 136 4.73 7.90 -17.17
N GLY A 137 5.27 6.93 -16.44
CA GLY A 137 4.70 6.43 -15.17
C GLY A 137 4.60 7.53 -14.11
N PHE A 138 5.54 8.47 -14.10
CA PHE A 138 5.41 9.67 -13.30
C PHE A 138 4.23 10.57 -13.71
N PHE A 139 4.01 10.82 -15.01
CA PHE A 139 2.83 11.57 -15.44
C PHE A 139 1.53 10.83 -15.13
N SER A 140 1.54 9.50 -15.21
CA SER A 140 0.44 8.63 -14.77
C SER A 140 0.17 8.81 -13.27
N SER A 141 1.20 8.94 -12.43
CA SER A 141 1.04 9.26 -10.99
C SER A 141 0.41 10.62 -10.75
N ILE A 142 0.84 11.64 -11.50
CA ILE A 142 0.20 12.97 -11.44
C ILE A 142 -1.26 12.88 -11.79
N LYS A 143 -1.58 12.19 -12.88
CA LYS A 143 -2.96 12.08 -13.34
C LYS A 143 -3.85 11.38 -12.33
N PHE A 144 -3.37 10.28 -11.74
CA PHE A 144 -4.08 9.57 -10.68
C PHE A 144 -4.33 10.48 -9.48
N TRP A 145 -3.28 11.11 -8.95
CA TRP A 145 -3.38 11.86 -7.71
C TRP A 145 -4.09 13.19 -7.86
N VAL A 146 -4.09 13.85 -9.03
CA VAL A 146 -4.80 15.12 -9.25
C VAL A 146 -6.30 14.93 -9.41
N ASP A 147 -6.78 13.70 -9.63
CA ASP A 147 -8.20 13.41 -9.70
C ASP A 147 -8.92 13.83 -8.40
N ALA A 148 -10.16 14.31 -8.53
CA ALA A 148 -10.98 14.73 -7.40
C ALA A 148 -11.34 13.57 -6.47
N THR A 149 -11.37 12.33 -6.98
CA THR A 149 -11.68 11.13 -6.18
C THR A 149 -10.65 10.78 -5.11
N HIS A 150 -9.44 11.33 -5.20
CA HIS A 150 -8.34 11.06 -4.27
C HIS A 150 -7.98 12.29 -3.42
N GLN A 151 -8.88 13.27 -3.34
CA GLN A 151 -8.61 14.54 -2.69
C GLN A 151 -8.32 14.37 -1.20
N LYS A 152 -9.03 13.49 -0.49
CA LYS A 152 -8.82 13.34 0.96
C LYS A 152 -7.44 12.76 1.25
N ILE A 153 -7.02 11.73 0.50
CA ILE A 153 -5.66 11.19 0.65
C ILE A 153 -4.61 12.24 0.26
N ARG A 154 -4.82 12.97 -0.84
CA ARG A 154 -3.89 14.01 -1.31
C ARG A 154 -3.72 15.17 -0.34
N GLU A 155 -4.78 15.53 0.38
CA GLU A 155 -4.73 16.57 1.41
C GLU A 155 -4.19 16.04 2.74
N GLY A 156 -4.30 14.73 2.98
CA GLY A 156 -3.85 14.06 4.20
C GLY A 156 -2.40 13.60 4.20
N CYS A 157 -1.77 13.38 3.04
CA CYS A 157 -0.38 12.93 2.97
C CYS A 157 0.37 13.43 1.72
N CYS A 158 1.67 13.11 1.66
CA CYS A 158 2.54 13.45 0.53
C CYS A 158 2.42 12.48 -0.67
N CYS A 159 1.37 11.66 -0.74
CA CYS A 159 1.12 10.69 -1.82
C CYS A 159 2.39 9.92 -2.26
N PRO A 160 3.07 9.20 -1.35
CA PRO A 160 4.28 8.47 -1.69
C PRO A 160 3.92 7.32 -2.65
N SER A 161 4.53 7.34 -3.83
CA SER A 161 4.34 6.29 -4.84
C SER A 161 5.68 5.83 -5.39
N PHE A 162 5.84 4.52 -5.58
CA PHE A 162 6.88 3.99 -6.45
C PHE A 162 6.40 3.93 -7.89
N ILE A 163 7.32 4.15 -8.81
CA ILE A 163 7.10 4.05 -10.25
C ILE A 163 8.02 2.96 -10.76
N VAL A 164 7.45 1.95 -11.41
CA VAL A 164 8.16 0.85 -12.05
C VAL A 164 8.05 1.04 -13.55
N GLY A 165 9.14 1.45 -14.18
CA GLY A 165 9.21 1.55 -15.63
C GLY A 165 9.79 0.28 -16.22
N LEU A 166 9.06 -0.35 -17.14
CA LEU A 166 9.52 -1.50 -17.91
C LEU A 166 9.51 -1.15 -19.39
N ALA A 167 10.63 -1.32 -20.10
CA ALA A 167 10.69 -1.09 -21.53
C ALA A 167 11.65 -2.07 -22.18
N GLY A 168 11.13 -3.10 -22.83
CA GLY A 168 12.04 -4.16 -23.27
C GLY A 168 12.62 -4.92 -22.08
N PRO A 169 13.91 -5.29 -22.16
CA PRO A 169 14.67 -5.81 -21.03
C PRO A 169 15.15 -4.71 -20.07
N TRP A 170 14.62 -3.49 -20.12
CA TRP A 170 15.03 -2.39 -19.23
C TRP A 170 14.02 -2.16 -18.12
N LEU A 171 14.48 -2.25 -16.88
CA LEU A 171 13.71 -1.98 -15.67
C LEU A 171 14.27 -0.75 -14.96
N ILE A 172 13.41 0.12 -14.44
CA ILE A 172 13.80 1.22 -13.56
C ILE A 172 12.77 1.40 -12.45
N ILE A 173 13.26 1.67 -11.24
CA ILE A 173 12.44 2.03 -10.07
C ILE A 173 12.72 3.49 -9.71
N ALA A 174 11.65 4.28 -9.66
CA ALA A 174 11.65 5.66 -9.20
C ALA A 174 10.68 5.85 -8.03
N GLY A 175 10.85 6.92 -7.26
CA GLY A 175 9.95 7.33 -6.20
C GLY A 175 9.42 8.74 -6.45
N ALA A 176 8.17 8.98 -6.12
CA ALA A 176 7.51 10.27 -6.26
C ALA A 176 6.77 10.67 -4.98
N VAL A 177 6.80 11.97 -4.67
CA VAL A 177 6.03 12.58 -3.57
C VAL A 177 5.41 13.91 -3.99
N PHE A 178 4.22 14.18 -3.46
CA PHE A 178 3.47 15.41 -3.62
C PHE A 178 3.77 16.37 -2.48
N THR A 179 4.26 17.55 -2.85
CA THR A 179 4.40 18.71 -1.96
C THR A 179 3.68 19.91 -2.61
N SER A 180 4.14 21.14 -2.37
CA SER A 180 3.77 22.29 -3.21
C SER A 180 4.17 22.11 -4.69
N LYS A 181 5.13 21.21 -4.95
CA LYS A 181 5.58 20.71 -6.24
C LYS A 181 5.69 19.19 -6.18
N VAL A 182 5.75 18.52 -7.32
CA VAL A 182 5.93 17.06 -7.32
C VAL A 182 7.43 16.77 -7.45
N ILE A 183 7.96 15.98 -6.52
CA ILE A 183 9.37 15.58 -6.49
C ILE A 183 9.46 14.15 -7.02
N VAL A 184 10.43 13.89 -7.90
CA VAL A 184 10.70 12.56 -8.45
C VAL A 184 12.18 12.28 -8.37
N GLN A 185 12.54 11.15 -7.77
CA GLN A 185 13.92 10.69 -7.70
C GLN A 185 14.01 9.23 -8.14
N ARG A 186 15.19 8.81 -8.58
CA ARG A 186 15.45 7.48 -9.14
C ARG A 186 16.45 6.77 -8.23
N PRO A 187 15.99 5.97 -7.25
CA PRO A 187 16.89 5.24 -6.38
C PRO A 187 17.65 4.12 -7.10
N THR A 188 17.21 3.75 -8.31
CA THR A 188 17.89 2.77 -9.16
C THR A 188 18.23 3.38 -10.51
N ASP A 189 19.35 2.92 -11.09
CA ASP A 189 19.66 3.11 -12.51
C ASP A 189 18.77 2.20 -13.39
N TYR A 190 18.95 2.26 -14.71
CA TYR A 190 18.39 1.24 -15.59
C TYR A 190 19.05 -0.11 -15.34
N LEU A 191 18.21 -1.06 -14.97
CA LEU A 191 18.56 -2.45 -14.73
C LEU A 191 18.29 -3.24 -16.00
N TRP A 192 19.30 -4.00 -16.43
CA TRP A 192 19.19 -4.92 -17.54
C TRP A 192 18.56 -6.24 -17.08
N LEU A 193 17.48 -6.68 -17.72
CA LEU A 193 16.80 -7.95 -17.44
C LEU A 193 17.18 -9.05 -18.43
N GLY A 194 17.96 -8.72 -19.47
CA GLY A 194 18.36 -9.68 -20.48
C GLY A 194 19.36 -10.71 -19.97
N ASN A 195 19.29 -11.93 -20.49
CA ASN A 195 20.29 -12.97 -20.20
C ASN A 195 21.53 -12.78 -21.08
N SER A 196 22.55 -12.13 -20.54
CA SER A 196 23.78 -11.78 -21.27
C SER A 196 24.76 -12.94 -21.43
N HIS A 197 24.78 -13.89 -20.49
CA HIS A 197 25.65 -15.07 -20.52
C HIS A 197 25.03 -16.26 -19.78
N ALA A 198 25.56 -17.47 -20.03
CA ALA A 198 25.10 -18.69 -19.36
C ALA A 198 25.55 -18.73 -17.89
N ASN A 199 24.72 -19.30 -17.01
CA ASN A 199 24.95 -19.44 -15.57
C ASN A 199 25.16 -18.10 -14.83
N ASP A 200 24.41 -17.07 -15.20
CA ASP A 200 24.44 -15.73 -14.57
C ASP A 200 23.48 -15.66 -13.37
N ASP A 201 23.64 -16.58 -12.42
CA ASP A 201 22.76 -16.69 -11.24
C ASP A 201 22.88 -15.44 -10.35
N ASP A 202 24.07 -14.84 -10.26
CA ASP A 202 24.33 -13.62 -9.49
C ASP A 202 23.49 -12.43 -10.00
N HIS A 203 23.33 -12.29 -11.32
CA HIS A 203 22.49 -11.24 -11.87
C HIS A 203 21.01 -11.47 -11.56
N ILE A 204 20.52 -12.71 -11.64
CA ILE A 204 19.16 -13.06 -11.24
C ILE A 204 18.94 -12.73 -9.76
N LEU A 205 19.86 -13.12 -8.89
CA LEU A 205 19.80 -12.83 -7.46
C LEU A 205 19.80 -11.32 -7.19
N ARG A 206 20.62 -10.55 -7.91
CA ARG A 206 20.64 -9.09 -7.82
C ARG A 206 19.31 -8.46 -8.22
N ILE A 207 18.69 -8.88 -9.33
CA ILE A 207 17.38 -8.37 -9.75
C ILE A 207 16.30 -8.80 -8.74
N ALA A 208 16.36 -10.03 -8.24
CA ALA A 208 15.42 -10.54 -7.25
C ALA A 208 15.51 -9.74 -5.94
N HIS A 209 16.72 -9.39 -5.51
CA HIS A 209 16.97 -8.52 -4.35
C HIS A 209 16.30 -7.16 -4.52
N ILE A 210 16.47 -6.52 -5.68
CA ILE A 210 15.90 -5.20 -5.95
C ILE A 210 14.36 -5.24 -5.96
N LEU A 211 13.78 -6.22 -6.66
CA LEU A 211 12.32 -6.36 -6.73
C LEU A 211 11.71 -6.76 -5.37
N TYR A 212 12.39 -7.63 -4.62
CA TYR A 212 11.98 -8.00 -3.27
C TYR A 212 12.08 -6.83 -2.30
N SER A 213 13.08 -5.96 -2.46
CA SER A 213 13.20 -4.72 -1.67
C SER A 213 11.99 -3.80 -1.87
N LEU A 214 11.41 -3.80 -3.07
CA LEU A 214 10.22 -3.02 -3.43
C LEU A 214 8.92 -3.62 -2.85
N GLN A 215 8.93 -4.89 -2.44
CA GLN A 215 7.77 -5.53 -1.84
C GLN A 215 7.39 -4.79 -0.54
N GLY A 216 6.22 -4.15 -0.58
CA GLY A 216 5.65 -3.46 0.57
C GLY A 216 5.20 -4.45 1.64
N GLN A 217 5.50 -4.14 2.90
CA GLN A 217 4.89 -4.82 4.04
C GLN A 217 3.56 -4.12 4.34
N LYS A 218 2.47 -4.88 4.52
CA LYS A 218 1.25 -4.30 5.09
C LYS A 218 1.55 -3.83 6.50
N VAL A 219 1.11 -2.63 6.83
CA VAL A 219 1.29 -2.03 8.15
C VAL A 219 -0.01 -1.38 8.59
N VAL A 220 -0.26 -1.35 9.90
CA VAL A 220 -1.37 -0.60 10.48
C VAL A 220 -0.85 0.79 10.83
N VAL A 221 -1.49 1.82 10.29
CA VAL A 221 -1.18 3.23 10.62
C VAL A 221 -2.32 3.79 11.47
N LYS A 222 -1.98 4.33 12.65
CA LYS A 222 -2.94 4.95 13.58
C LYS A 222 -2.52 6.39 13.89
N PHE A 223 -3.47 7.31 13.83
CA PHE A 223 -3.29 8.69 14.27
C PHE A 223 -3.91 8.86 15.65
N VAL A 224 -3.12 9.31 16.63
CA VAL A 224 -3.55 9.45 18.04
C VAL A 224 -2.94 10.69 18.67
N GLN A 225 -3.64 11.34 19.60
CA GLN A 225 -3.06 12.49 20.33
C GLN A 225 -1.99 12.08 21.34
N ARG A 226 -2.11 10.87 21.91
CA ARG A 226 -1.15 10.29 22.86
C ARG A 226 -1.00 8.79 22.58
N TYR A 227 0.23 8.29 22.69
CA TYR A 227 0.55 6.89 22.51
C TYR A 227 1.58 6.39 23.54
N GLY A 228 1.33 5.20 24.10
CA GLY A 228 2.27 4.54 25.02
C GLY A 228 3.35 3.77 24.26
N GLU A 229 4.30 4.48 23.65
CA GLU A 229 5.38 3.88 22.85
C GLU A 229 6.20 2.86 23.65
N GLU A 230 6.68 3.23 24.83
CA GLU A 230 7.53 2.36 25.68
C GLU A 230 6.83 1.04 26.03
N ALA A 231 5.54 1.12 26.40
CA ALA A 231 4.74 -0.06 26.73
C ALA A 231 4.54 -0.97 25.51
N HIS A 232 4.28 -0.40 24.33
CA HIS A 232 4.16 -1.18 23.11
C HIS A 232 5.49 -1.87 22.76
N ARG A 233 6.62 -1.15 22.78
CA ARG A 233 7.93 -1.73 22.47
C ARG A 233 8.25 -2.91 23.39
N LEU A 234 8.00 -2.78 24.69
CA LEU A 234 8.18 -3.87 25.65
C LEU A 234 7.32 -5.09 25.30
N LEU A 235 6.03 -4.89 25.00
CA LEU A 235 5.14 -6.00 24.66
C LEU A 235 5.49 -6.62 23.30
N ALA A 236 5.98 -5.84 22.34
CA ALA A 236 6.44 -6.33 21.04
C ALA A 236 7.70 -7.19 21.17
N GLU A 237 8.65 -6.81 22.03
CA GLU A 237 9.84 -7.62 22.34
C GLU A 237 9.47 -8.99 22.94
N LEU A 238 8.41 -9.02 23.74
CA LEU A 238 7.84 -10.25 24.31
C LEU A 238 6.92 -11.01 23.35
N GLN A 239 6.76 -10.55 22.11
CA GLN A 239 5.84 -11.10 21.10
C GLN A 239 4.36 -11.10 21.55
N LEU A 240 4.01 -10.21 22.48
CA LEU A 240 2.64 -10.02 23.02
C LEU A 240 1.89 -8.86 22.33
N ALA A 241 2.57 -8.09 21.49
CA ALA A 241 2.01 -7.05 20.65
C ALA A 241 2.68 -7.08 19.25
N PRO A 242 2.01 -6.57 18.19
CA PRO A 242 2.65 -6.41 16.88
C PRO A 242 3.95 -5.61 16.97
N ALA A 243 4.87 -5.79 16.03
CA ALA A 243 6.08 -4.95 16.03
C ALA A 243 5.74 -3.47 15.81
N LEU A 244 6.24 -2.58 16.68
CA LEU A 244 6.10 -1.12 16.51
C LEU A 244 7.18 -0.61 15.55
N LEU A 245 6.78 -0.29 14.32
CA LEU A 245 7.68 0.10 13.23
C LEU A 245 8.04 1.60 13.27
N TYR A 246 7.10 2.45 13.68
CA TYR A 246 7.32 3.89 13.85
C TYR A 246 6.35 4.48 14.88
N ALA A 247 6.83 5.41 15.69
CA ALA A 247 6.02 6.28 16.51
C ALA A 247 6.64 7.68 16.49
N GLY A 248 5.88 8.67 16.05
CA GLY A 248 6.40 10.03 15.94
C GLY A 248 5.35 11.07 15.58
N GLY A 249 5.69 12.34 15.77
CA GLY A 249 4.80 13.45 15.45
C GLY A 249 4.47 13.49 13.95
N CYS A 250 3.19 13.69 13.63
CA CYS A 250 2.71 14.12 12.33
C CYS A 250 2.02 15.49 12.53
N GLY A 251 1.98 16.36 11.52
CA GLY A 251 1.53 17.75 11.67
C GLY A 251 0.24 17.95 12.49
N VAL A 252 0.08 19.15 13.08
CA VAL A 252 -1.02 19.58 13.98
C VAL A 252 -1.50 18.51 14.98
N ALA A 253 -0.75 18.42 16.09
CA ALA A 253 -1.18 17.84 17.37
C ALA A 253 -1.53 16.32 17.40
N SER A 254 -1.08 15.54 16.43
CA SER A 254 -1.27 14.07 16.42
C SER A 254 0.06 13.32 16.26
N GLN A 255 0.17 12.16 16.90
CA GLN A 255 1.21 11.17 16.68
C GLN A 255 0.74 10.17 15.62
N MET A 256 1.62 9.86 14.66
CA MET A 256 1.44 8.76 13.71
C MET A 256 2.18 7.54 14.25
N ILE A 257 1.44 6.44 14.37
CA ILE A 257 1.93 5.16 14.84
C ILE A 257 1.82 4.17 13.69
N VAL A 258 2.95 3.57 13.30
CA VAL A 258 3.00 2.51 12.30
C VAL A 258 3.42 1.24 13.01
N MET A 259 2.62 0.19 12.89
CA MET A 259 2.92 -1.12 13.47
C MET A 259 2.71 -2.22 12.43
N GLU A 260 3.28 -3.39 12.70
CA GLU A 260 3.12 -4.58 11.89
C GLU A 260 1.63 -4.91 11.69
N TYR A 261 1.29 -5.27 10.45
CA TYR A 261 -0.01 -5.83 10.15
C TYR A 261 -0.01 -7.33 10.43
N ILE A 262 -0.74 -7.75 11.45
CA ILE A 262 -0.95 -9.18 11.73
C ILE A 262 -2.09 -9.69 10.85
N GLN A 263 -1.75 -10.55 9.90
CA GLN A 263 -2.70 -11.15 8.98
C GLN A 263 -3.55 -12.22 9.67
N GLY A 264 -4.87 -12.21 9.44
CA GLY A 264 -5.79 -13.28 9.89
C GLY A 264 -6.77 -12.88 10.99
N ILE A 265 -6.51 -11.81 11.75
CA ILE A 265 -7.38 -11.41 12.87
C ILE A 265 -8.79 -11.04 12.38
N LYS A 266 -8.91 -10.09 11.45
CA LYS A 266 -10.21 -9.72 10.88
C LYS A 266 -10.94 -10.88 10.20
N LYS A 267 -10.19 -11.76 9.51
CA LYS A 267 -10.78 -12.89 8.80
C LYS A 267 -11.41 -13.89 9.77
N ALA A 268 -10.71 -14.22 10.86
CA ALA A 268 -11.23 -15.13 11.86
C ALA A 268 -12.37 -14.51 12.69
N ILE A 269 -12.32 -13.21 12.99
CA ILE A 269 -13.47 -12.50 13.61
C ILE A 269 -14.67 -12.54 12.66
N LYS A 270 -14.47 -12.24 11.37
CA LYS A 270 -15.53 -12.32 10.36
C LYS A 270 -16.13 -13.73 10.30
N THR A 271 -15.31 -14.78 10.28
CA THR A 271 -15.80 -16.17 10.30
C THR A 271 -16.63 -16.48 11.54
N GLY A 272 -16.24 -15.98 12.72
CA GLY A 272 -17.03 -16.13 13.95
C GLY A 272 -18.38 -15.41 13.88
N LEU A 273 -18.39 -14.15 13.42
CA LEU A 273 -19.62 -13.38 13.23
C LEU A 273 -20.53 -14.00 12.16
N ASP A 274 -19.98 -14.40 11.00
CA ASP A 274 -20.72 -15.09 9.94
C ASP A 274 -21.37 -16.38 10.49
N THR A 275 -20.68 -17.11 11.38
CA THR A 275 -21.21 -18.33 12.03
C THR A 275 -22.42 -18.01 12.92
N LEU A 276 -22.35 -16.96 13.74
CA LEU A 276 -23.48 -16.49 14.55
C LEU A 276 -24.65 -16.04 13.66
N HIS A 277 -24.34 -15.24 12.64
CA HIS A 277 -25.32 -14.68 11.72
C HIS A 277 -26.06 -15.76 10.92
N ASN A 278 -25.41 -16.87 10.59
CA ASN A 278 -26.06 -18.00 9.92
C ASN A 278 -27.09 -18.72 10.80
N GLU A 279 -26.95 -18.63 12.12
CA GLU A 279 -27.89 -19.17 13.12
C GLU A 279 -28.85 -18.09 13.65
N ASP A 280 -28.98 -16.96 12.93
CA ASP A 280 -29.78 -15.79 13.30
C ASP A 280 -29.47 -15.19 14.69
N LEU A 281 -28.19 -15.29 15.08
CA LEU A 281 -27.63 -14.64 16.25
C LEU A 281 -26.82 -13.40 15.84
N VAL A 282 -26.77 -12.41 16.72
CA VAL A 282 -25.89 -11.23 16.64
C VAL A 282 -25.00 -11.19 17.88
N TYR A 283 -23.81 -10.60 17.74
CA TYR A 283 -22.86 -10.47 18.85
C TYR A 283 -23.06 -9.16 19.62
N GLY A 284 -23.25 -8.05 18.89
CA GLY A 284 -23.54 -6.73 19.44
C GLY A 284 -22.33 -5.92 19.88
N ASP A 285 -21.18 -6.54 20.18
CA ASP A 285 -19.98 -5.78 20.56
C ASP A 285 -18.64 -6.42 20.15
N PRO A 286 -18.33 -6.56 18.85
CA PRO A 286 -17.08 -7.18 18.40
C PRO A 286 -15.87 -6.24 18.54
N ARG A 287 -15.86 -5.30 19.50
CA ARG A 287 -14.72 -4.41 19.72
C ARG A 287 -13.51 -5.19 20.24
N ARG A 288 -12.30 -4.65 20.00
CA ARG A 288 -11.02 -5.29 20.38
C ARG A 288 -10.94 -5.76 21.83
N GLN A 289 -11.57 -5.03 22.75
CA GLN A 289 -11.59 -5.38 24.18
C GLN A 289 -12.34 -6.69 24.48
N ASN A 290 -13.25 -7.10 23.59
CA ASN A 290 -14.08 -8.29 23.70
C ASN A 290 -13.55 -9.46 22.85
N ILE A 291 -12.30 -9.34 22.37
CA ILE A 291 -11.66 -10.30 21.48
C ILE A 291 -10.26 -10.62 22.01
N MET A 292 -10.04 -11.88 22.38
CA MET A 292 -8.73 -12.38 22.81
C MET A 292 -8.06 -13.16 21.69
N VAL A 293 -6.74 -13.00 21.58
CA VAL A 293 -5.88 -13.89 20.80
C VAL A 293 -5.14 -14.78 21.79
N THR A 294 -5.20 -16.10 21.58
CA THR A 294 -4.46 -17.06 22.41
C THR A 294 -3.19 -17.52 21.72
N ASP A 295 -2.16 -17.77 22.52
CA ASP A 295 -0.82 -18.20 22.07
C ASP A 295 -0.83 -19.52 21.29
N GLU A 296 -1.83 -20.37 21.52
CA GLU A 296 -2.04 -21.59 20.73
C GLU A 296 -2.70 -21.26 19.38
N GLU A 297 -1.88 -21.25 18.32
CA GLU A 297 -2.29 -21.14 16.91
C GLU A 297 -2.94 -19.80 16.52
N ASN A 298 -2.65 -18.70 17.23
CA ASN A 298 -3.29 -17.39 16.99
C ASN A 298 -4.84 -17.49 16.99
N ARG A 299 -5.40 -18.39 17.81
CA ARG A 299 -6.84 -18.61 17.88
C ARG A 299 -7.54 -17.43 18.53
N ILE A 300 -8.61 -16.99 17.88
CA ILE A 300 -9.43 -15.88 18.36
C ILE A 300 -10.54 -16.44 19.25
N ARG A 301 -10.76 -15.78 20.38
CA ARG A 301 -11.87 -16.04 21.28
C ARG A 301 -12.68 -14.76 21.49
N PHE A 302 -13.97 -14.87 21.21
CA PHE A 302 -14.96 -13.88 21.59
C PHE A 302 -15.23 -14.01 23.10
N ILE A 303 -15.24 -12.89 23.80
CA ILE A 303 -15.51 -12.80 25.23
C ILE A 303 -16.47 -11.63 25.48
N ASP A 304 -17.22 -11.67 26.59
CA ASP A 304 -18.29 -10.69 26.88
C ASP A 304 -19.45 -10.79 25.86
N PHE A 305 -20.44 -11.62 26.20
CA PHE A 305 -21.60 -11.96 25.37
C PHE A 305 -22.87 -11.26 25.85
N ASP A 306 -22.76 -10.23 26.69
CA ASP A 306 -23.91 -9.64 27.39
C ASP A 306 -24.97 -9.05 26.45
N TRP A 307 -24.59 -8.70 25.22
CA TRP A 307 -25.49 -8.18 24.18
C TRP A 307 -25.79 -9.19 23.07
N ALA A 308 -25.17 -10.36 23.12
CA ALA A 308 -25.33 -11.37 22.09
C ALA A 308 -26.68 -12.09 22.23
N GLY A 309 -27.32 -12.40 21.11
CA GLY A 309 -28.58 -13.13 21.12
C GLY A 309 -29.28 -13.13 19.78
N LYS A 310 -30.55 -13.56 19.77
CA LYS A 310 -31.33 -13.69 18.53
C LYS A 310 -31.68 -12.33 17.94
N ILE A 311 -31.60 -12.26 16.63
CA ILE A 311 -31.95 -11.05 15.88
C ILE A 311 -33.44 -10.73 16.09
N GLY A 312 -33.71 -9.46 16.36
CA GLY A 312 -35.06 -8.99 16.66
C GLY A 312 -35.48 -9.16 18.12
N GLU A 313 -34.69 -9.86 18.95
CA GLU A 313 -34.96 -10.08 20.38
C GLU A 313 -34.07 -9.23 21.29
N VAL A 314 -32.77 -9.11 20.97
CA VAL A 314 -31.80 -8.35 21.77
C VAL A 314 -31.71 -6.88 21.36
N ARG A 315 -31.49 -6.02 22.36
CA ARG A 315 -31.42 -4.55 22.22
C ARG A 315 -30.19 -4.00 22.92
N TYR A 316 -29.68 -2.88 22.42
CA TYR A 316 -28.69 -2.11 23.15
C TYR A 316 -29.28 -1.52 24.45
N PRO A 317 -28.47 -1.35 25.50
CA PRO A 317 -28.91 -0.68 26.72
C PRO A 317 -29.16 0.82 26.51
N PHE A 318 -29.90 1.43 27.43
CA PHE A 318 -29.94 2.88 27.57
C PHE A 318 -28.56 3.39 28.01
N HIS A 319 -28.19 4.59 27.58
CA HIS A 319 -26.84 5.16 27.76
C HIS A 319 -25.73 4.41 27.01
N LEU A 320 -26.02 3.98 25.78
CA LEU A 320 -25.03 3.35 24.90
C LEU A 320 -23.85 4.29 24.67
N ALA A 321 -22.63 3.78 24.82
CA ALA A 321 -21.43 4.60 24.69
C ALA A 321 -21.33 5.22 23.29
N SER A 322 -20.97 6.52 23.21
CA SER A 322 -20.93 7.26 21.95
C SER A 322 -20.02 6.61 20.90
N CYS A 323 -18.94 5.96 21.33
CA CYS A 323 -18.03 5.23 20.44
C CYS A 323 -18.68 4.02 19.76
N ILE A 324 -19.75 3.44 20.33
CA ILE A 324 -20.53 2.38 19.69
C ILE A 324 -21.54 3.00 18.72
N CYS A 325 -22.23 4.08 19.14
CA CYS A 325 -23.19 4.78 18.30
C CYS A 325 -22.56 5.33 17.02
N GLU A 326 -21.39 5.97 17.14
CA GLU A 326 -20.67 6.57 16.01
C GLU A 326 -20.21 5.53 14.97
N ILE A 327 -19.81 4.34 15.42
CA ILE A 327 -19.28 3.29 14.54
C ILE A 327 -20.41 2.45 13.95
N SER A 328 -21.32 1.95 14.79
CA SER A 328 -22.39 1.05 14.36
C SER A 328 -23.57 1.78 13.70
N GLY A 329 -23.73 3.07 13.99
CA GLY A 329 -24.92 3.85 13.64
C GLY A 329 -26.15 3.53 14.51
N ALA A 330 -26.02 2.68 15.52
CA ALA A 330 -27.10 2.33 16.42
C ALA A 330 -27.36 3.43 17.45
N LEU A 331 -28.62 3.58 17.85
CA LEU A 331 -29.05 4.41 18.96
C LEU A 331 -29.32 3.57 20.21
N GLU A 332 -29.50 4.27 21.32
CA GLU A 332 -29.92 3.64 22.56
C GLU A 332 -31.23 2.87 22.36
N TYR A 333 -31.29 1.66 22.93
CA TYR A 333 -32.45 0.77 22.86
C TYR A 333 -32.83 0.22 21.48
N ASP A 334 -32.02 0.49 20.44
CA ASP A 334 -32.21 -0.14 19.13
C ASP A 334 -32.05 -1.66 19.20
N LEU A 335 -32.75 -2.36 18.29
CA LEU A 335 -32.51 -3.77 18.05
C LEU A 335 -31.09 -3.96 17.53
N ILE A 336 -30.40 -4.98 18.02
CA ILE A 336 -29.06 -5.30 17.53
C ILE A 336 -29.20 -6.05 16.20
N LEU A 337 -28.57 -5.51 15.16
CA LEU A 337 -28.63 -6.01 13.79
C LEU A 337 -27.27 -6.58 13.35
N LYS A 338 -27.29 -7.52 12.40
CA LYS A 338 -26.06 -8.04 11.74
C LYS A 338 -25.19 -6.91 11.19
N GLU A 339 -25.82 -5.85 10.67
CA GLU A 339 -25.14 -4.68 10.13
C GLU A 339 -24.32 -3.92 11.19
N HIS A 340 -24.77 -3.90 12.45
CA HIS A 340 -24.01 -3.28 13.53
C HIS A 340 -22.69 -4.02 13.78
N ASP A 341 -22.73 -5.36 13.84
CA ASP A 341 -21.54 -6.20 13.96
C ASP A 341 -20.57 -5.98 12.80
N MET A 342 -21.09 -5.90 11.57
CA MET A 342 -20.27 -5.71 10.36
C MET A 342 -19.62 -4.33 10.31
N LYS A 343 -20.35 -3.27 10.64
CA LYS A 343 -19.79 -1.91 10.73
C LYS A 343 -18.70 -1.81 11.79
N MET A 344 -18.90 -2.46 12.94
CA MET A 344 -17.89 -2.53 13.99
C MET A 344 -16.66 -3.35 13.56
N LEU A 345 -16.86 -4.46 12.83
CA LEU A 345 -15.76 -5.25 12.24
C LEU A 345 -14.96 -4.44 11.21
N ASP A 346 -15.63 -3.66 10.36
CA ASP A 346 -14.96 -2.83 9.35
C ASP A 346 -14.07 -1.75 10.00
N ALA A 347 -14.52 -1.22 11.14
CA ALA A 347 -13.78 -0.25 11.94
C ALA A 347 -12.61 -0.82 12.79
N LEU A 348 -12.45 -2.16 12.89
CA LEU A 348 -11.40 -2.80 13.69
C LEU A 348 -9.97 -2.62 13.18
#